data_AF-A0A4R8UU18-F1
#
_entry.id   AF-A0A4R8UU18-F1
#
_cell.length_a   1.000
_cell.length_b   1.000
_cell.length_c   1.000
_cell.angle_alpha   90.00
_cell.angle_beta   90.00
_cell.angle_gamma   90.00
#
_symmetry.space_group_name_H-M   'P 1'
#
loop_
_entity.id
_entity.type
_entity.pdbx_description
1 polymer ?
#
loop_
_entity_poly.entity_id
_entity_poly.type
_entity_poly.pdbx_seq_one_letter_code
_entity_poly.pdbx_strand_id
1 'polypeptide(L)'
;MPSWQPRRSGDSVAHAEFDNDDERARNDVSFLHAVRAAYSGTWDVLDALWWQSHPDQLSPAGIASPAVRRRELQRRIFAADGDAVNDAAATELLRQLDDEIRSERAALDRALASVRGELAPSRAEPSVALDETQTETETETEVDDPQALTNRRRLLVTASLIVAVAIGAVAGAQLTDAGTSAAPIPTATTEPTTTGTRAPALTRLDLPQATTDAPTASVPEGFVVDSFRLLGTPPGYLAPSESVAFYAARATSGMVCLIALGSEIGHLATCVPESNFPTTGLRLYWLGTLDYWSDAGVAATTPINWDAVWKPDGSFQSGGSGPEQTGP
;
A
#
# COMPACT_ATOMS: atom_id res chain seq x y z
N MET A 1 72.87 2.96 10.12
CA MET A 1 71.95 2.08 10.88
C MET A 1 70.53 2.42 10.45
N PRO A 2 69.88 1.60 9.61
CA PRO A 2 68.51 1.85 9.17
C PRO A 2 67.52 1.41 10.25
N SER A 3 66.62 2.30 10.63
CA SER A 3 65.54 2.03 11.57
C SER A 3 64.48 1.13 10.94
N TRP A 4 64.26 -0.03 11.56
CA TRP A 4 63.24 -1.00 11.16
C TRP A 4 61.90 -0.56 11.79
N GLN A 5 60.94 -0.12 10.97
CA GLN A 5 59.57 0.12 11.42
C GLN A 5 58.72 -1.12 11.12
N PRO A 6 58.03 -1.71 12.12
CA PRO A 6 57.16 -2.84 11.90
C PRO A 6 55.96 -2.40 11.05
N ARG A 7 55.76 -3.08 9.91
CA ARG A 7 54.50 -3.03 9.15
C ARG A 7 53.37 -3.46 10.10
N ARG A 8 52.47 -2.53 10.43
CA ARG A 8 51.16 -2.91 10.97
C ARG A 8 50.43 -3.66 9.87
N SER A 9 50.33 -4.97 10.01
CA SER A 9 49.33 -5.77 9.30
C SER A 9 47.98 -5.15 9.63
N GLY A 10 47.37 -4.50 8.65
CA GLY A 10 46.00 -4.04 8.78
C GLY A 10 45.11 -5.27 8.79
N ASP A 11 44.67 -5.68 9.97
CA ASP A 11 43.54 -6.60 10.13
C ASP A 11 42.32 -5.89 9.54
N SER A 12 42.11 -6.12 8.24
CA SER A 12 40.85 -5.81 7.58
C SER A 12 39.84 -6.79 8.14
N VAL A 13 39.15 -6.37 9.20
CA VAL A 13 37.99 -7.08 9.72
C VAL A 13 37.01 -7.13 8.56
N ALA A 14 36.85 -8.31 7.95
CA ALA A 14 35.84 -8.55 6.94
C ALA A 14 34.49 -8.17 7.58
N HIS A 15 33.94 -7.04 7.15
CA HIS A 15 32.60 -6.65 7.56
C HIS A 15 31.68 -7.68 6.92
N ALA A 16 31.08 -8.54 7.73
CA ALA A 16 30.01 -9.40 7.26
C ALA A 16 28.93 -8.47 6.69
N GLU A 17 28.74 -8.53 5.37
CA GLU A 17 27.66 -7.84 4.69
C GLU A 17 26.39 -8.64 4.97
N PHE A 18 25.41 -8.00 5.58
CA PHE A 18 24.10 -8.59 5.85
C PHE A 18 23.11 -7.96 4.87
N ASP A 19 22.22 -8.76 4.29
CA ASP A 19 21.29 -8.28 3.25
C ASP A 19 20.22 -7.35 3.84
N ASN A 20 19.90 -7.51 5.13
CA ASN A 20 18.94 -6.67 5.84
C ASN A 20 19.16 -6.68 7.38
N ASP A 21 18.45 -5.78 8.09
CA ASP A 21 18.59 -5.63 9.54
C ASP A 21 18.04 -6.82 10.37
N ASP A 22 17.07 -7.59 9.87
CA ASP A 22 16.61 -8.83 10.53
C ASP A 22 17.72 -9.89 10.51
N GLU A 23 18.35 -10.10 9.36
CA GLU A 23 19.48 -11.03 9.24
C GLU A 23 20.63 -10.60 10.17
N ARG A 24 20.96 -9.30 10.18
CA ARG A 24 21.95 -8.76 11.10
C ARG A 24 21.56 -9.02 12.56
N ALA A 25 20.32 -8.78 12.96
CA ALA A 25 19.85 -9.01 14.32
C ALA A 25 19.92 -10.48 14.76
N ARG A 26 19.77 -11.43 13.83
CA ARG A 26 19.91 -12.86 14.14
C ARG A 26 21.37 -13.30 14.30
N ASN A 27 22.28 -12.66 13.58
CA ASN A 27 23.70 -13.03 13.55
C ASN A 27 24.59 -12.19 14.50
N ASP A 28 24.13 -10.99 14.89
CA ASP A 28 24.83 -10.07 15.79
C ASP A 28 23.97 -9.78 17.03
N VAL A 29 24.25 -10.51 18.11
CA VAL A 29 23.56 -10.37 19.41
C VAL A 29 23.72 -8.97 19.99
N SER A 30 24.85 -8.31 19.74
CA SER A 30 25.10 -6.96 20.27
C SER A 30 24.22 -5.91 19.58
N PHE A 31 24.07 -6.04 18.26
CA PHE A 31 23.13 -5.22 17.48
C PHE A 31 21.69 -5.42 17.95
N LEU A 32 21.23 -6.67 18.08
CA LEU A 32 19.87 -6.95 18.58
C LEU A 32 19.62 -6.35 19.97
N HIS A 33 20.58 -6.49 20.89
CA HIS A 33 20.45 -5.91 22.23
C HIS A 33 20.38 -4.38 22.19
N ALA A 34 21.18 -3.73 21.34
CA ALA A 34 21.16 -2.28 21.17
C ALA A 34 19.84 -1.79 20.57
N VAL A 35 19.31 -2.46 19.53
CA VAL A 35 18.02 -2.13 18.92
C VAL A 35 16.90 -2.33 19.94
N ARG A 36 16.89 -3.45 20.66
CA ARG A 36 15.87 -3.73 21.68
C ARG A 36 15.89 -2.73 22.85
N ALA A 37 17.06 -2.20 23.20
CA ALA A 37 17.16 -1.15 24.22
C ALA A 37 16.65 0.21 23.73
N ALA A 38 16.80 0.51 22.43
CA ALA A 38 16.36 1.77 21.82
C ALA A 38 14.90 1.73 21.33
N TYR A 39 14.34 0.55 21.08
CA TYR A 39 13.00 0.37 20.55
C TYR A 39 11.93 0.69 21.60
N SER A 40 11.09 1.69 21.31
CA SER A 40 9.99 2.12 22.17
C SER A 40 8.61 1.66 21.69
N GLY A 41 8.55 0.80 20.66
CA GLY A 41 7.30 0.24 20.16
C GLY A 41 6.79 -0.90 21.04
N THR A 42 5.61 -1.42 20.68
CA THR A 42 4.92 -2.49 21.40
C THR A 42 5.10 -3.87 20.76
N TRP A 43 5.49 -3.94 19.49
CA TRP A 43 5.78 -5.21 18.82
C TRP A 43 7.07 -5.86 19.34
N ASP A 44 7.22 -7.18 19.17
CA ASP A 44 8.53 -7.79 19.36
C ASP A 44 9.48 -7.28 18.28
N VAL A 45 10.71 -6.94 18.68
CA VAL A 45 11.71 -6.32 17.82
C VAL A 45 12.09 -7.22 16.64
N LEU A 46 12.16 -8.54 16.84
CA LEU A 46 12.50 -9.47 15.76
C LEU A 46 11.34 -9.59 14.75
N ASP A 47 10.10 -9.60 15.23
CA ASP A 47 8.93 -9.59 14.34
C ASP A 47 8.85 -8.27 13.55
N ALA A 48 9.10 -7.13 14.20
CA ALA A 48 9.10 -5.81 13.56
C ALA A 48 10.19 -5.68 12.47
N LEU A 49 11.41 -6.16 12.75
CA LEU A 49 12.50 -6.21 11.78
C LEU A 49 12.19 -7.17 10.62
N TRP A 50 11.61 -8.34 10.91
CA TRP A 50 11.20 -9.29 9.89
C TRP A 50 10.17 -8.69 8.93
N TRP A 51 9.15 -8.00 9.45
CA TRP A 51 8.09 -7.41 8.62
C TRP A 51 8.54 -6.18 7.80
N GLN A 52 9.72 -5.60 8.05
CA GLN A 52 10.29 -4.59 7.13
C GLN A 52 10.62 -5.19 5.77
N SER A 53 11.22 -6.39 5.74
CA SER A 53 11.59 -7.10 4.50
C SER A 53 10.49 -8.05 4.01
N HIS A 54 9.63 -8.53 4.91
CA HIS A 54 8.57 -9.50 4.61
C HIS A 54 7.19 -9.01 5.08
N PRO A 55 6.66 -7.92 4.52
CA PRO A 55 5.47 -7.24 5.04
C PRO A 55 4.21 -8.11 5.04
N ASP A 56 4.15 -9.12 4.18
CA ASP A 56 2.96 -9.96 3.96
C ASP A 56 3.07 -11.38 4.51
N GLN A 57 4.21 -11.74 5.12
CA GLN A 57 4.46 -13.09 5.62
C GLN A 57 4.23 -13.20 7.12
N LEU A 58 3.97 -14.43 7.59
CA LEU A 58 4.02 -14.72 9.02
C LEU A 58 5.44 -14.47 9.52
N SER A 59 5.57 -14.02 10.77
CA SER A 59 6.87 -13.99 11.43
C SER A 59 7.38 -15.42 11.70
N PRO A 60 8.68 -15.62 12.02
CA PRO A 60 9.20 -16.93 12.39
C PRO A 60 8.48 -17.56 13.60
N ALA A 61 7.88 -16.74 14.47
CA ALA A 61 7.05 -17.20 15.58
C ALA A 61 5.62 -17.62 15.16
N GLY A 62 5.29 -17.51 13.86
CA GLY A 62 3.97 -17.83 13.30
C GLY A 62 2.94 -16.71 13.46
N ILE A 63 3.36 -15.49 13.83
CA ILE A 63 2.46 -14.36 14.07
C ILE A 63 2.14 -13.66 12.75
N ALA A 64 0.87 -13.39 12.50
CA ALA A 64 0.43 -12.70 11.29
C ALA A 64 0.93 -11.26 11.25
N SER A 65 1.39 -10.82 10.07
CA SER A 65 1.83 -9.44 9.91
C SER A 65 0.66 -8.45 10.03
N PRO A 66 0.93 -7.21 10.48
CA PRO A 66 -0.05 -6.15 10.47
C PRO A 66 -0.66 -5.89 9.08
N ALA A 67 0.10 -6.11 8.00
CA ALA A 67 -0.41 -5.94 6.63
C ALA A 67 -1.45 -7.01 6.25
N VAL A 68 -1.31 -8.26 6.74
CA VAL A 68 -2.32 -9.30 6.58
C VAL A 68 -3.62 -8.90 7.27
N ARG A 69 -3.54 -8.50 8.55
CA ARG A 69 -4.71 -8.01 9.32
C ARG A 69 -5.38 -6.80 8.64
N ARG A 70 -4.58 -5.89 8.08
CA ARG A 70 -5.09 -4.74 7.31
C ARG A 70 -5.88 -5.18 6.09
N ARG A 71 -5.37 -6.12 5.30
CA ARG A 71 -6.06 -6.66 4.12
C ARG A 71 -7.35 -7.38 4.48
N GLU A 72 -7.39 -8.07 5.62
CA GLU A 72 -8.62 -8.70 6.12
C GLU A 72 -9.69 -7.66 6.47
N LEU A 73 -9.31 -6.58 7.17
CA LEU A 73 -10.22 -5.47 7.47
C LEU A 73 -10.72 -4.78 6.20
N GLN A 74 -9.82 -4.50 5.25
CA GLN A 74 -10.18 -3.94 3.95
C GLN A 74 -11.15 -4.85 3.19
N ARG A 75 -10.87 -6.16 3.15
CA ARG A 75 -11.77 -7.14 2.51
C ARG A 75 -13.15 -7.14 3.14
N ARG A 76 -13.25 -7.02 4.46
CA ARG A 76 -14.53 -6.91 5.16
C ARG A 76 -15.30 -5.64 4.77
N ILE A 77 -14.62 -4.51 4.71
CA ILE A 77 -15.21 -3.21 4.32
C ILE A 77 -15.68 -3.23 2.85
N PHE A 78 -14.96 -3.95 1.98
CA PHE A 78 -15.27 -4.04 0.55
C PHE A 78 -16.01 -5.32 0.14
N ALA A 79 -16.46 -6.15 1.09
CA ALA A 79 -17.26 -7.32 0.77
C ALA A 79 -18.62 -6.88 0.21
N ALA A 80 -19.09 -7.55 -0.84
CA ALA A 80 -20.29 -7.17 -1.59
C ALA A 80 -21.60 -7.37 -0.83
N ASP A 81 -21.57 -8.05 0.32
CA ASP A 81 -22.72 -8.19 1.21
C ASP A 81 -23.00 -6.81 1.83
N GLY A 82 -24.15 -6.22 1.47
CA GLY A 82 -24.52 -4.82 1.73
C GLY A 82 -24.51 -4.33 3.19
N ASP A 83 -24.09 -5.16 4.14
CA ASP A 83 -23.77 -4.76 5.52
C ASP A 83 -22.41 -4.05 5.64
N ALA A 84 -21.51 -4.22 4.67
CA ALA A 84 -20.16 -3.66 4.70
C ALA A 84 -20.11 -2.11 4.61
N VAL A 85 -21.09 -1.49 3.92
CA VAL A 85 -21.25 -0.02 3.88
C VAL A 85 -21.57 0.56 5.27
N ASN A 86 -22.04 -0.28 6.21
CA ASN A 86 -22.34 0.10 7.59
C ASN A 86 -21.37 -0.50 8.62
N ASP A 87 -20.27 -1.15 8.22
CA ASP A 87 -19.28 -1.68 9.17
C ASP A 87 -18.33 -0.57 9.66
N ALA A 88 -18.92 0.41 10.36
CA ALA A 88 -18.20 1.51 11.00
C ALA A 88 -17.15 0.99 12.00
N ALA A 89 -17.40 -0.18 12.61
CA ALA A 89 -16.45 -0.84 13.50
C ALA A 89 -15.21 -1.32 12.74
N ALA A 90 -15.36 -1.98 11.58
CA ALA A 90 -14.21 -2.37 10.75
C ALA A 90 -13.43 -1.16 10.23
N THR A 91 -14.12 -0.09 9.86
CA THR A 91 -13.47 1.17 9.43
C THR A 91 -12.63 1.79 10.55
N GLU A 92 -13.16 1.85 11.77
CA GLU A 92 -12.43 2.36 12.93
C GLU A 92 -11.25 1.45 13.32
N LEU A 93 -11.43 0.12 13.26
CA LEU A 93 -10.34 -0.84 13.48
C LEU A 93 -9.24 -0.71 12.44
N LEU A 94 -9.58 -0.46 11.17
CA LEU A 94 -8.62 -0.23 10.11
C LEU A 94 -7.80 1.04 10.39
N ARG A 95 -8.46 2.14 10.78
CA ARG A 95 -7.81 3.39 11.15
C ARG A 95 -6.86 3.21 12.33
N GLN A 96 -7.31 2.52 13.38
CA GLN A 96 -6.48 2.20 14.55
C GLN A 96 -5.25 1.37 14.17
N LEU A 97 -5.42 0.36 13.31
CA LEU A 97 -4.32 -0.47 12.84
C LEU A 97 -3.31 0.31 11.99
N ASP A 98 -3.77 1.21 11.12
CA ASP A 98 -2.87 2.05 10.33
C ASP A 98 -2.08 3.03 11.20
N ASP A 99 -2.70 3.58 12.25
CA ASP A 99 -2.03 4.43 13.24
C ASP A 99 -0.99 3.64 14.05
N GLU A 100 -1.33 2.41 14.49
CA GLU A 100 -0.41 1.47 15.14
C GLU A 100 0.80 1.19 14.25
N ILE A 101 0.58 0.74 13.00
CA ILE A 101 1.65 0.43 12.03
C ILE A 101 2.58 1.63 11.83
N ARG A 102 2.01 2.84 11.69
CA ARG A 102 2.80 4.07 11.52
C ARG A 102 3.66 4.35 12.74
N SER A 103 3.09 4.22 13.94
CA SER A 103 3.81 4.48 15.20
C SER A 103 4.94 3.48 15.46
N GLU A 104 4.71 2.20 15.17
CA GLU A 104 5.68 1.12 15.36
C GLU A 104 6.85 1.23 14.38
N ARG A 105 6.56 1.53 13.10
CA ARG A 105 7.62 1.81 12.11
C ARG A 105 8.48 3.01 12.51
N ALA A 106 7.86 4.12 12.93
CA ALA A 106 8.59 5.29 13.39
C ALA A 106 9.41 5.01 14.67
N ALA A 107 8.97 4.12 15.55
CA ALA A 107 9.75 3.67 16.70
C ALA A 107 10.95 2.81 16.26
N LEU A 108 10.74 1.92 15.28
CA LEU A 108 11.79 1.05 14.74
C LEU A 108 12.87 1.85 14.02
N ASP A 109 12.48 2.77 13.13
CA ASP A 109 13.40 3.60 12.36
C ASP A 109 14.28 4.46 13.28
N ARG A 110 13.70 5.03 14.35
CA ARG A 110 14.46 5.77 15.37
C ARG A 110 15.43 4.89 16.14
N ALA A 111 15.01 3.67 16.50
CA ALA A 111 15.90 2.71 17.17
C ALA A 111 17.09 2.35 16.27
N LEU A 112 16.85 2.05 14.99
CA LEU A 112 17.89 1.73 14.01
C LEU A 112 18.85 2.90 13.78
N ALA A 113 18.33 4.12 13.56
CA ALA A 113 19.17 5.30 13.40
C ALA A 113 20.00 5.63 14.66
N SER A 114 19.49 5.34 15.86
CA SER A 114 20.23 5.51 17.11
C SER A 114 21.39 4.50 17.22
N VAL A 115 21.16 3.24 16.83
CA VAL A 115 22.19 2.19 16.86
C VAL A 115 23.27 2.42 15.80
N ARG A 116 22.91 2.98 14.64
CA ARG A 116 23.85 3.36 13.58
C ARG A 116 24.68 4.61 13.91
N GLY A 117 24.33 5.33 14.97
CA GLY A 117 24.98 6.59 15.33
C GLY A 117 24.57 7.78 14.44
N GLU A 118 23.54 7.62 13.60
CA GLU A 118 23.02 8.66 12.71
C GLU A 118 22.23 9.73 13.49
N LEU A 119 21.62 9.33 14.62
CA LEU A 119 20.90 10.21 15.53
C LEU A 119 21.79 10.86 16.60
N ALA A 120 23.13 10.79 16.47
CA ALA A 120 24.00 11.56 17.35
C ALA A 120 23.51 13.02 17.27
N PRO A 121 23.02 13.62 18.39
CA PRO A 121 22.57 14.99 18.36
C PRO A 121 23.77 15.75 17.83
N SER A 122 23.60 16.37 16.65
CA SER A 122 24.57 17.32 16.12
C SER A 122 24.82 18.23 17.31
N ARG A 123 25.98 18.01 17.95
CA ARG A 123 26.36 18.73 19.13
C ARG A 123 26.40 20.13 18.59
N ALA A 124 25.37 20.91 18.90
CA ALA A 124 25.33 22.31 18.56
C ALA A 124 26.60 22.82 19.23
N GLU A 125 27.67 22.93 18.44
CA GLU A 125 28.86 23.60 18.90
C GLU A 125 28.31 24.94 19.33
N PRO A 126 28.44 25.31 20.62
CA PRO A 126 28.02 26.61 21.05
C PRO A 126 28.82 27.56 20.18
N SER A 127 28.14 28.16 19.19
CA SER A 127 28.70 29.20 18.36
C SER A 127 28.86 30.34 19.34
N VAL A 128 30.04 30.40 19.95
CA VAL A 128 30.48 31.48 20.80
C VAL A 128 30.53 32.69 19.89
N ALA A 129 29.40 33.39 19.79
CA ALA A 129 29.36 34.76 19.33
C ALA A 129 30.07 35.58 20.41
N LEU A 130 31.37 35.79 20.20
CA LEU A 130 32.11 36.88 20.83
C LEU A 130 31.74 38.18 20.12
N ASP A 131 31.63 39.24 20.93
CA ASP A 131 31.35 40.66 20.66
C ASP A 131 29.91 41.05 20.32
N GLU A 132 29.17 41.62 21.29
CA GLU A 132 29.26 43.00 21.83
C GLU A 132 28.66 44.04 20.88
N THR A 133 27.41 44.42 21.12
CA THR A 133 27.01 45.83 21.22
C THR A 133 25.73 45.92 22.05
N GLN A 134 25.86 46.49 23.24
CA GLN A 134 24.77 46.92 24.10
C GLN A 134 23.86 47.92 23.37
N THR A 135 22.55 47.74 23.50
CA THR A 135 21.63 48.88 23.59
C THR A 135 20.58 48.54 24.62
N GLU A 136 20.69 49.20 25.76
CA GLU A 136 19.67 49.26 26.81
C GLU A 136 18.37 49.80 26.21
N THR A 137 17.28 49.08 26.41
CA THR A 137 15.97 49.72 26.60
C THR A 137 15.24 48.95 27.68
N GLU A 138 15.34 49.54 28.85
CA GLU A 138 14.57 49.34 30.06
C GLU A 138 13.07 49.40 29.74
N THR A 139 12.33 48.32 30.01
CA THR A 139 10.91 48.46 30.38
C THR A 139 10.56 47.38 31.40
N GLU A 140 10.49 47.87 32.63
CA GLU A 140 9.92 47.33 33.84
C GLU A 140 8.44 46.93 33.67
N THR A 141 8.07 45.69 34.02
CA THR A 141 6.73 45.29 34.50
C THR A 141 6.90 43.93 35.22
N GLU A 142 6.99 43.93 36.55
CA GLU A 142 5.91 43.54 37.49
C GLU A 142 5.60 42.02 37.40
N VAL A 143 6.38 41.17 38.08
CA VAL A 143 6.11 40.62 39.44
C VAL A 143 4.68 40.12 39.62
N ASP A 144 4.48 38.82 39.37
CA ASP A 144 3.65 38.01 40.27
C ASP A 144 4.17 36.57 40.26
N ASP A 145 4.61 36.12 41.43
CA ASP A 145 4.97 34.74 41.76
C ASP A 145 3.88 34.25 42.71
N PRO A 146 3.34 33.04 42.50
CA PRO A 146 3.43 32.14 43.65
C PRO A 146 3.78 30.70 43.26
N GLN A 147 4.90 30.29 43.84
CA GLN A 147 5.03 29.13 44.72
C GLN A 147 5.01 27.73 44.09
N ALA A 148 6.20 27.15 44.24
CA ALA A 148 6.49 25.78 44.60
C ALA A 148 5.35 24.96 45.27
N LEU A 149 5.54 23.63 45.19
CA LEU A 149 4.73 22.49 45.64
C LEU A 149 3.95 21.90 44.45
N THR A 150 4.27 20.72 43.90
CA THR A 150 4.20 19.45 44.63
C THR A 150 4.81 18.32 43.78
N ASN A 151 6.02 17.87 44.12
CA ASN A 151 6.54 16.56 43.75
C ASN A 151 6.09 15.55 44.82
N ARG A 152 5.01 14.80 44.56
CA ARG A 152 4.67 13.50 45.19
C ARG A 152 3.24 13.09 44.84
N ARG A 153 3.08 12.18 43.88
CA ARG A 153 2.00 11.17 43.94
C ARG A 153 2.30 10.00 43.00
N ARG A 154 3.14 9.07 43.48
CA ARG A 154 2.96 7.65 43.21
C ARG A 154 1.76 7.20 44.05
N LEU A 155 0.67 6.78 43.41
CA LEU A 155 -0.35 5.92 44.02
C LEU A 155 -1.18 5.26 42.92
N LEU A 156 -0.78 4.01 42.64
CA LEU A 156 -1.61 2.85 42.30
C LEU A 156 -3.06 3.13 41.87
N VAL A 157 -3.37 2.86 40.60
CA VAL A 157 -4.68 2.34 40.21
C VAL A 157 -4.47 1.10 39.34
N THR A 158 -4.50 -0.03 40.04
CA THR A 158 -4.82 -1.35 39.49
C THR A 158 -6.30 -1.41 39.14
N ALA A 159 -6.63 -1.70 37.89
CA ALA A 159 -7.94 -2.21 37.46
C ALA A 159 -7.69 -3.02 36.16
N SER A 160 -7.23 -4.27 36.25
CA SER A 160 -8.08 -5.47 36.08
C SER A 160 -9.36 -5.25 35.28
N LEU A 161 -9.31 -5.53 33.98
CA LEU A 161 -10.48 -5.92 33.19
C LEU A 161 -10.20 -7.29 32.58
N ILE A 162 -10.71 -8.32 33.26
CA ILE A 162 -10.85 -9.67 32.71
C ILE A 162 -12.08 -9.61 31.81
N VAL A 163 -11.88 -9.74 30.49
CA VAL A 163 -12.97 -10.06 29.57
C VAL A 163 -12.72 -11.47 29.06
N ALA A 164 -13.52 -12.39 29.60
CA ALA A 164 -13.72 -13.70 29.03
C ALA A 164 -14.58 -13.55 27.76
N VAL A 165 -14.05 -13.94 26.60
CA VAL A 165 -14.88 -14.29 25.44
C VAL A 165 -14.42 -15.64 24.91
N ALA A 166 -15.44 -16.46 24.71
CA ALA A 166 -15.43 -17.90 24.60
C ALA A 166 -14.72 -18.44 23.35
N ILE A 167 -14.16 -19.63 23.56
CA ILE A 167 -13.74 -20.58 22.54
C ILE A 167 -14.96 -20.95 21.68
N GLY A 168 -14.99 -20.44 20.45
CA GLY A 168 -15.84 -20.96 19.38
C GLY A 168 -15.06 -21.98 18.56
N ALA A 169 -15.07 -23.24 19.02
CA ALA A 169 -14.68 -24.35 18.19
C ALA A 169 -15.77 -24.60 17.14
N VAL A 170 -15.48 -24.33 15.87
CA VAL A 170 -16.24 -24.91 14.75
C VAL A 170 -15.32 -25.91 14.05
N ALA A 171 -15.68 -27.17 14.25
CA ALA A 171 -15.17 -28.30 13.50
C ALA A 171 -15.84 -28.37 12.12
N GLY A 172 -15.07 -28.83 11.13
CA GLY A 172 -15.58 -29.45 9.89
C GLY A 172 -15.81 -28.47 8.73
N ALA A 173 -15.44 -28.76 7.49
CA ALA A 173 -15.07 -30.03 6.91
C ALA A 173 -14.20 -29.82 5.67
N GLN A 174 -13.25 -30.73 5.47
CA GLN A 174 -12.70 -30.99 4.15
C GLN A 174 -13.83 -31.54 3.27
N LEU A 175 -14.04 -30.96 2.10
CA LEU A 175 -14.78 -31.62 1.03
C LEU A 175 -13.77 -32.25 0.08
N THR A 176 -13.47 -33.51 0.37
CA THR A 176 -13.11 -34.51 -0.63
C THR A 176 -14.33 -34.80 -1.49
N ASP A 177 -14.13 -34.78 -2.81
CA ASP A 177 -15.01 -35.35 -3.81
C ASP A 177 -15.44 -36.79 -3.46
N ALA A 178 -16.76 -37.03 -3.40
CA ALA A 178 -17.41 -38.26 -3.90
C ALA A 178 -18.92 -38.25 -3.60
N GLY A 179 -19.73 -38.48 -4.64
CA GLY A 179 -20.87 -39.40 -4.54
C GLY A 179 -22.24 -38.83 -4.14
N THR A 180 -23.03 -38.52 -5.17
CA THR A 180 -24.44 -38.92 -5.38
C THR A 180 -25.32 -39.19 -4.15
N SER A 181 -26.30 -38.30 -3.88
CA SER A 181 -27.69 -38.69 -3.59
C SER A 181 -28.64 -37.49 -3.67
N ALA A 182 -29.72 -37.66 -4.45
CA ALA A 182 -30.76 -36.67 -4.68
C ALA A 182 -31.77 -36.59 -3.52
N ALA A 183 -32.21 -35.38 -3.19
CA ALA A 183 -33.48 -35.07 -2.50
C ALA A 183 -33.93 -33.64 -2.89
N PRO A 184 -35.25 -33.36 -2.97
CA PRO A 184 -35.80 -32.18 -3.63
C PRO A 184 -35.71 -30.92 -2.75
N ILE A 185 -35.23 -29.82 -3.33
CA ILE A 185 -35.14 -28.51 -2.66
C ILE A 185 -36.43 -27.71 -2.92
N PRO A 186 -36.94 -26.95 -1.92
CA PRO A 186 -38.21 -26.24 -2.00
C PRO A 186 -38.22 -25.11 -3.03
N THR A 187 -39.45 -24.81 -3.45
CA THR A 187 -39.94 -23.79 -4.37
C THR A 187 -39.21 -22.45 -4.31
N ALA A 188 -38.89 -21.96 -5.50
CA ALA A 188 -38.32 -20.65 -5.81
C ALA A 188 -38.88 -19.52 -4.93
N THR A 189 -37.98 -18.89 -4.17
CA THR A 189 -38.18 -17.54 -3.65
C THR A 189 -37.94 -16.60 -4.82
N THR A 190 -39.00 -15.91 -5.24
CA THR A 190 -38.98 -14.87 -6.26
C THR A 190 -37.99 -13.78 -5.82
N GLU A 191 -36.83 -13.71 -6.46
CA GLU A 191 -35.97 -12.53 -6.38
C GLU A 191 -36.78 -11.31 -6.84
N PRO A 192 -36.65 -10.15 -6.18
CA PRO A 192 -37.19 -8.92 -6.71
C PRO A 192 -36.49 -8.65 -8.03
N THR A 193 -37.19 -8.86 -9.14
CA THR A 193 -36.81 -8.34 -10.45
C THR A 193 -36.91 -6.82 -10.36
N THR A 194 -35.91 -6.18 -9.77
CA THR A 194 -35.62 -4.79 -10.05
C THR A 194 -35.22 -4.77 -11.51
N THR A 195 -36.13 -4.31 -12.37
CA THR A 195 -35.85 -3.97 -13.75
C THR A 195 -34.84 -2.81 -13.72
N GLY A 196 -33.58 -3.14 -13.45
CA GLY A 196 -32.49 -2.19 -13.40
C GLY A 196 -32.34 -1.62 -14.79
N THR A 197 -32.62 -0.33 -14.94
CA THR A 197 -32.37 0.40 -16.17
C THR A 197 -30.90 0.20 -16.53
N ARG A 198 -30.64 -0.53 -17.62
CA ARG A 198 -29.30 -0.79 -18.12
C ARG A 198 -28.57 0.54 -18.34
N ALA A 199 -27.34 0.63 -17.84
CA ALA A 199 -26.54 1.86 -17.96
C ALA A 199 -26.34 2.24 -19.45
N PRO A 200 -26.60 3.50 -19.84
CA PRO A 200 -26.42 3.96 -21.23
C PRO A 200 -25.05 3.64 -21.82
N ALA A 201 -23.99 3.68 -21.01
CA ALA A 201 -22.62 3.31 -21.38
C ALA A 201 -22.54 1.95 -22.09
N LEU A 202 -23.30 0.96 -21.61
CA LEU A 202 -23.25 -0.41 -22.12
C LEU A 202 -23.77 -0.53 -23.55
N THR A 203 -24.63 0.39 -24.00
CA THR A 203 -25.12 0.41 -25.38
C THR A 203 -24.00 0.59 -26.40
N ARG A 204 -22.88 1.21 -26.01
CA ARG A 204 -21.70 1.37 -26.88
C ARG A 204 -21.08 0.02 -27.28
N LEU A 205 -21.18 -0.99 -26.41
CA LEU A 205 -20.68 -2.35 -26.68
C LEU A 205 -21.57 -3.13 -27.65
N ASP A 206 -22.79 -2.68 -27.89
CA ASP A 206 -23.73 -3.34 -28.81
C ASP A 206 -23.66 -2.76 -30.24
N LEU A 207 -23.03 -1.60 -30.41
CA LEU A 207 -22.76 -1.02 -31.73
C LEU A 207 -21.72 -1.87 -32.49
N PRO A 208 -21.73 -1.91 -33.82
CA PRO A 208 -20.62 -2.50 -34.59
C PRO A 208 -19.28 -1.84 -34.23
N GLN A 209 -18.20 -2.63 -34.18
CA GLN A 209 -16.86 -2.12 -33.91
C GLN A 209 -16.38 -1.22 -35.05
N ALA A 210 -15.93 0.01 -34.74
CA ALA A 210 -15.26 0.86 -35.71
C ALA A 210 -13.81 0.42 -35.90
N THR A 211 -13.18 0.77 -37.02
CA THR A 211 -11.76 0.45 -37.25
C THR A 211 -10.83 1.08 -36.20
N THR A 212 -11.19 2.24 -35.66
CA THR A 212 -10.45 2.90 -34.57
C THR A 212 -10.63 2.23 -33.21
N ASP A 213 -11.63 1.37 -33.06
CA ASP A 213 -11.90 0.63 -31.82
C ASP A 213 -11.09 -0.67 -31.73
N ALA A 214 -10.54 -1.14 -32.85
CA ALA A 214 -9.75 -2.36 -32.89
C ALA A 214 -8.42 -2.17 -32.14
N PRO A 215 -8.10 -3.03 -31.16
CA PRO A 215 -6.82 -2.98 -30.47
C PRO A 215 -5.64 -3.16 -31.43
N THR A 216 -4.61 -2.33 -31.28
CA THR A 216 -3.33 -2.50 -31.99
C THR A 216 -2.43 -3.51 -31.29
N ALA A 217 -2.55 -3.64 -29.98
CA ALA A 217 -1.86 -4.63 -29.17
C ALA A 217 -2.59 -5.98 -29.18
N SER A 218 -1.85 -7.05 -28.87
CA SER A 218 -2.41 -8.41 -28.78
C SER A 218 -3.47 -8.46 -27.68
N VAL A 219 -4.68 -8.92 -28.04
CA VAL A 219 -5.79 -9.06 -27.09
C VAL A 219 -5.57 -10.31 -26.23
N PRO A 220 -5.59 -10.21 -24.89
CA PRO A 220 -5.45 -11.36 -24.01
C PRO A 220 -6.58 -12.38 -24.20
N GLU A 221 -6.28 -13.65 -23.94
CA GLU A 221 -7.31 -14.69 -23.87
C GLU A 221 -8.36 -14.32 -22.82
N GLY A 222 -9.62 -14.61 -23.12
CA GLY A 222 -10.74 -14.29 -22.22
C GLY A 222 -11.47 -12.98 -22.54
N PHE A 223 -11.04 -12.22 -23.55
CA PHE A 223 -11.80 -11.08 -24.08
C PHE A 223 -12.38 -11.38 -25.48
N VAL A 224 -13.55 -10.80 -25.77
CA VAL A 224 -14.18 -10.90 -27.08
C VAL A 224 -13.67 -9.76 -27.96
N VAL A 225 -12.82 -10.06 -28.93
CA VAL A 225 -12.10 -9.07 -29.76
C VAL A 225 -13.04 -8.05 -30.43
N ASP A 226 -14.15 -8.51 -31.00
CA ASP A 226 -15.12 -7.65 -31.72
C ASP A 226 -15.93 -6.72 -30.78
N SER A 227 -15.79 -6.88 -29.46
CA SER A 227 -16.47 -6.06 -28.46
C SER A 227 -15.65 -4.87 -27.96
N PHE A 228 -14.37 -4.76 -28.33
CA PHE A 228 -13.52 -3.65 -27.90
C PHE A 228 -14.01 -2.32 -28.46
N ARG A 229 -14.12 -1.30 -27.60
CA ARG A 229 -14.47 0.09 -27.95
C ARG A 229 -13.43 1.01 -27.34
N LEU A 230 -12.77 1.82 -28.16
CA LEU A 230 -11.77 2.76 -27.68
C LEU A 230 -12.46 3.87 -26.87
N LEU A 231 -11.96 4.12 -25.66
CA LEU A 231 -12.44 5.17 -24.77
C LEU A 231 -11.49 6.38 -24.75
N GLY A 232 -10.18 6.13 -24.79
CA GLY A 232 -9.15 7.17 -24.80
C GLY A 232 -7.75 6.63 -24.57
N THR A 233 -6.81 7.54 -24.35
CA THR A 233 -5.40 7.25 -24.05
C THR A 233 -5.01 7.92 -22.72
N PRO A 234 -4.04 7.40 -21.98
CA PRO A 234 -3.55 8.05 -20.76
C PRO A 234 -2.92 9.42 -21.08
N PRO A 235 -2.95 10.35 -20.10
CA PRO A 235 -2.36 11.67 -20.27
C PRO A 235 -0.84 11.58 -20.48
N GLY A 236 -0.30 12.50 -21.29
CA GLY A 236 1.15 12.65 -21.51
C GLY A 236 1.76 11.81 -22.64
N TYR A 237 0.97 10.99 -23.35
CA TYR A 237 1.44 10.17 -24.47
C TYR A 237 1.01 10.73 -25.82
N LEU A 238 1.97 11.01 -26.70
CA LEU A 238 1.73 11.50 -28.07
C LEU A 238 2.26 10.55 -29.17
N ALA A 239 2.99 9.48 -28.82
CA ALA A 239 3.54 8.55 -29.80
C ALA A 239 2.63 7.31 -30.01
N PRO A 240 2.10 7.09 -31.22
CA PRO A 240 1.11 6.04 -31.49
C PRO A 240 1.66 4.61 -31.55
N SER A 241 2.99 4.42 -31.54
CA SER A 241 3.61 3.10 -31.66
C SER A 241 3.74 2.34 -30.34
N GLU A 242 3.65 3.03 -29.20
CA GLU A 242 3.82 2.44 -27.84
C GLU A 242 2.68 2.80 -26.89
N SER A 243 1.60 3.39 -27.42
CA SER A 243 0.56 3.96 -26.57
C SER A 243 -0.32 2.87 -25.97
N VAL A 244 -0.33 2.84 -24.65
CA VAL A 244 -1.42 2.25 -23.87
C VAL A 244 -2.71 2.93 -24.24
N ALA A 245 -3.77 2.16 -24.45
CA ALA A 245 -5.10 2.70 -24.70
C ALA A 245 -6.10 2.09 -23.73
N PHE A 246 -7.11 2.88 -23.39
CA PHE A 246 -8.22 2.45 -22.56
C PHE A 246 -9.40 2.03 -23.42
N TYR A 247 -9.90 0.83 -23.16
CA TYR A 247 -11.00 0.23 -23.89
C TYR A 247 -12.13 -0.19 -22.95
N ALA A 248 -13.36 -0.15 -23.45
CA ALA A 248 -14.45 -0.96 -22.93
C ALA A 248 -14.55 -2.24 -23.76
N ALA A 249 -14.71 -3.40 -23.13
CA ALA A 249 -14.93 -4.66 -23.85
C ALA A 249 -15.74 -5.65 -23.03
N ARG A 250 -16.14 -6.76 -23.66
CA ARG A 250 -16.77 -7.92 -23.03
C ARG A 250 -15.74 -9.01 -22.82
N ALA A 251 -15.75 -9.61 -21.64
CA ALA A 251 -15.05 -10.86 -21.38
C ALA A 251 -15.87 -12.05 -21.94
N THR A 252 -15.22 -13.17 -22.22
CA THR A 252 -15.87 -14.44 -22.62
C THR A 252 -16.79 -14.99 -21.53
N SER A 253 -16.58 -14.58 -20.28
CA SER A 253 -17.47 -14.86 -19.13
C SER A 253 -18.76 -14.03 -19.12
N GLY A 254 -18.95 -13.10 -20.06
CA GLY A 254 -20.11 -12.21 -20.11
C GLY A 254 -19.97 -10.93 -19.28
N MET A 255 -18.81 -10.71 -18.64
CA MET A 255 -18.52 -9.51 -17.86
C MET A 255 -18.22 -8.32 -18.76
N VAL A 256 -18.50 -7.11 -18.29
CA VAL A 256 -18.10 -5.85 -18.93
C VAL A 256 -16.85 -5.31 -18.24
N CYS A 257 -15.85 -4.96 -19.04
CA CYS A 257 -14.53 -4.60 -18.55
C CYS A 257 -14.08 -3.22 -19.04
N LEU A 258 -13.44 -2.47 -18.15
CA LEU A 258 -12.57 -1.34 -18.49
C LEU A 258 -11.13 -1.88 -18.51
N ILE A 259 -10.47 -1.73 -19.64
CA ILE A 259 -9.17 -2.36 -19.93
C ILE A 259 -8.16 -1.30 -20.30
N ALA A 260 -7.00 -1.31 -19.66
CA ALA A 260 -5.80 -0.64 -20.14
C ALA A 260 -4.97 -1.68 -20.90
N LEU A 261 -4.66 -1.42 -22.16
CA LEU A 261 -3.97 -2.38 -23.03
C LEU A 261 -2.80 -1.68 -23.74
N GLY A 262 -1.60 -2.24 -23.63
CA GLY A 262 -0.39 -1.78 -24.32
C GLY A 262 0.40 -2.94 -24.90
N SER A 263 1.20 -2.68 -25.94
CA SER A 263 1.98 -3.70 -26.65
C SER A 263 3.08 -4.31 -25.78
N GLU A 264 3.76 -3.51 -24.97
CA GLU A 264 4.92 -3.96 -24.18
C GLU A 264 4.58 -4.25 -22.72
N ILE A 265 3.54 -3.61 -22.20
CA ILE A 265 3.25 -3.56 -20.76
C ILE A 265 2.12 -4.51 -20.37
N GLY A 266 1.63 -5.29 -21.34
CA GLY A 266 0.53 -6.20 -21.20
C GLY A 266 -0.81 -5.49 -21.02
N HIS A 267 -1.61 -5.97 -20.08
CA HIS A 267 -2.95 -5.47 -19.85
C HIS A 267 -3.29 -5.41 -18.37
N LEU A 268 -4.19 -4.50 -18.04
CA LEU A 268 -4.87 -4.44 -16.75
C LEU A 268 -6.36 -4.26 -17.02
N ALA A 269 -7.22 -4.93 -16.25
CA ALA A 269 -8.65 -4.83 -16.44
C ALA A 269 -9.41 -4.84 -15.10
N THR A 270 -10.48 -4.05 -15.04
CA THR A 270 -11.50 -4.16 -14.00
C THR A 270 -12.80 -4.58 -14.67
N CYS A 271 -13.42 -5.67 -14.21
CA CYS A 271 -14.61 -6.25 -14.83
C CYS A 271 -15.77 -6.37 -13.82
N VAL A 272 -17.00 -6.17 -14.31
CA VAL A 272 -18.24 -6.31 -13.53
C VAL A 272 -19.33 -6.99 -14.36
N PRO A 273 -20.31 -7.69 -13.75
CA PRO A 273 -21.51 -8.10 -14.46
C PRO A 273 -22.27 -6.88 -14.98
N GLU A 274 -22.95 -7.00 -16.14
CA GLU A 274 -23.75 -5.89 -16.71
C GLU A 274 -24.78 -5.33 -15.73
N SER A 275 -25.45 -6.20 -14.98
CA SER A 275 -26.45 -5.82 -13.98
C SER A 275 -25.87 -5.00 -12.83
N ASN A 276 -24.57 -5.10 -12.61
CA ASN A 276 -23.86 -4.51 -11.46
C ASN A 276 -22.92 -3.38 -11.91
N PHE A 277 -23.16 -2.77 -13.08
CA PHE A 277 -22.36 -1.65 -13.53
C PHE A 277 -22.47 -0.48 -12.51
N PRO A 278 -21.37 -0.03 -11.88
CA PRO A 278 -21.45 0.92 -10.77
C PRO A 278 -22.02 2.27 -11.19
N THR A 279 -22.93 2.84 -10.38
CA THR A 279 -23.50 4.18 -10.62
C THR A 279 -22.45 5.30 -10.59
N THR A 280 -21.31 5.06 -9.94
CA THR A 280 -20.16 5.97 -9.88
C THR A 280 -19.14 5.76 -11.02
N GLY A 281 -19.39 4.77 -11.89
CA GLY A 281 -18.51 4.36 -12.98
C GLY A 281 -17.56 3.22 -12.63
N LEU A 282 -17.16 2.47 -13.66
CA LEU A 282 -16.15 1.42 -13.56
C LEU A 282 -14.76 2.05 -13.54
N ARG A 283 -13.94 1.69 -12.57
CA ARG A 283 -12.63 2.32 -12.31
C ARG A 283 -11.49 1.36 -12.52
N LEU A 284 -10.39 1.87 -13.06
CA LEU A 284 -9.13 1.17 -13.18
C LEU A 284 -8.04 2.07 -12.63
N TYR A 285 -7.14 1.46 -11.86
CA TYR A 285 -6.00 2.13 -11.27
C TYR A 285 -4.75 1.32 -11.54
N TRP A 286 -3.71 1.97 -12.03
CA TRP A 286 -2.45 1.32 -12.41
C TRP A 286 -1.27 2.04 -11.78
N LEU A 287 -0.58 1.34 -10.88
CA LEU A 287 0.76 1.68 -10.41
C LEU A 287 1.78 0.74 -11.04
N GLY A 288 2.83 1.30 -11.60
CA GLY A 288 3.88 0.50 -12.22
C GLY A 288 5.10 1.33 -12.56
N THR A 289 5.98 0.72 -13.33
CA THR A 289 7.13 1.37 -13.92
C THR A 289 7.12 1.10 -15.41
N LEU A 290 7.40 2.13 -16.20
CA LEU A 290 7.59 2.00 -17.64
C LEU A 290 9.04 2.23 -17.98
N ASP A 291 9.63 1.30 -18.71
CA ASP A 291 10.89 1.51 -19.37
C ASP A 291 10.64 2.38 -20.59
N TYR A 292 11.15 3.61 -20.55
CA TYR A 292 11.04 4.55 -21.64
C TYR A 292 12.43 4.77 -22.23
N TRP A 293 12.51 4.71 -23.56
CA TRP A 293 13.70 5.10 -24.30
C TRP A 293 13.57 6.56 -24.69
N SER A 294 14.43 7.40 -24.10
CA SER A 294 14.56 8.79 -24.57
C SER A 294 15.22 8.83 -25.95
N ASP A 295 14.96 9.90 -26.72
CA ASP A 295 15.64 10.15 -28.00
C ASP A 295 17.18 10.23 -27.84
N ALA A 296 17.66 10.49 -26.62
CA ALA A 296 19.07 10.45 -26.25
C ALA A 296 19.65 9.03 -26.11
N GLY A 297 18.86 7.98 -26.33
CA GLY A 297 19.27 6.58 -26.24
C GLY A 297 19.50 6.10 -24.80
N VAL A 298 19.02 6.83 -23.80
CA VAL A 298 19.09 6.44 -22.40
C VAL A 298 17.78 5.77 -22.01
N ALA A 299 17.88 4.51 -21.57
CA ALA A 299 16.77 3.81 -20.93
C ALA A 299 16.52 4.43 -19.55
N ALA A 300 15.31 4.94 -19.34
CA ALA A 300 14.87 5.48 -18.08
C ALA A 300 13.60 4.74 -17.63
N THR A 301 13.64 4.16 -16.44
CA THR A 301 12.46 3.58 -15.82
C THR A 301 11.70 4.67 -15.09
N THR A 302 10.49 5.00 -15.56
CA THR A 302 9.66 6.05 -14.97
C THR A 302 8.49 5.43 -14.22
N PRO A 303 8.25 5.78 -12.94
CA PRO A 303 7.06 5.34 -12.24
C PRO A 303 5.81 5.92 -12.92
N ILE A 304 4.83 5.07 -13.16
CA ILE A 304 3.51 5.46 -13.63
C ILE A 304 2.47 5.31 -12.53
N ASN A 305 1.54 6.25 -12.55
CA ASN A 305 0.38 6.25 -11.70
C ASN A 305 -0.79 6.74 -12.54
N TRP A 306 -1.59 5.84 -13.10
CA TRP A 306 -2.75 6.17 -13.92
C TRP A 306 -4.04 5.78 -13.26
N ASP A 307 -5.06 6.59 -13.49
CA ASP A 307 -6.43 6.30 -13.13
C ASP A 307 -7.34 6.50 -14.35
N ALA A 308 -8.37 5.65 -14.46
CA ALA A 308 -9.37 5.73 -15.51
C ALA A 308 -10.75 5.42 -14.95
N VAL A 309 -11.76 6.16 -15.41
CA VAL A 309 -13.16 6.01 -14.99
C VAL A 309 -14.07 6.02 -16.22
N TRP A 310 -14.82 4.94 -16.41
CA TRP A 310 -15.87 4.84 -17.40
C TRP A 310 -17.24 4.92 -16.72
N LYS A 311 -17.96 6.03 -16.94
CA LYS A 311 -19.20 6.37 -16.21
C LYS A 311 -20.43 5.74 -16.86
N PRO A 312 -21.55 5.60 -16.11
CA PRO A 312 -22.79 5.02 -16.64
C PRO A 312 -23.41 5.78 -17.82
N ASP A 313 -23.12 7.08 -17.96
CA ASP A 313 -23.57 7.90 -19.10
C ASP A 313 -22.72 7.70 -20.36
N GLY A 314 -21.66 6.88 -20.27
CA GLY A 314 -20.72 6.61 -21.35
C GLY A 314 -19.54 7.57 -21.42
N SER A 315 -19.48 8.60 -20.56
CA SER A 315 -18.33 9.49 -20.48
C SER A 315 -17.10 8.77 -19.91
N PHE A 316 -15.93 9.15 -20.41
CA PHE A 316 -14.64 8.60 -20.01
C PHE A 316 -13.74 9.70 -19.45
N GLN A 317 -13.05 9.39 -18.35
CA GLN A 317 -12.09 10.27 -17.71
C GLN A 317 -10.82 9.46 -17.42
N SER A 318 -9.66 10.03 -17.69
CA SER A 318 -8.38 9.46 -17.31
C SER A 318 -7.48 10.53 -16.70
N GLY A 319 -6.72 10.16 -15.69
CA GLY A 319 -5.78 11.00 -14.97
C GLY A 319 -4.48 10.27 -14.69
N GLY A 320 -3.61 10.95 -13.96
CA GLY A 320 -2.36 10.38 -13.49
C GLY A 320 -1.10 11.07 -14.00
N SER A 321 0.03 10.50 -13.63
CA SER A 321 1.36 10.92 -14.05
C SER A 321 2.03 9.78 -14.82
N GLY A 322 2.54 10.10 -16.00
CA GLY A 322 3.48 9.27 -16.76
C GLY A 322 4.76 10.04 -17.05
N PRO A 323 5.72 9.44 -17.77
CA PRO A 323 6.85 10.20 -18.30
C PRO A 323 6.33 11.41 -19.06
N GLU A 324 6.67 12.59 -18.58
CA GLU A 324 6.37 13.83 -19.27
C GLU A 324 7.23 13.82 -20.53
N GLN A 325 6.58 13.67 -21.70
CA GLN A 325 7.30 13.79 -22.95
C GLN A 325 7.70 15.26 -23.10
N THR A 326 8.90 15.60 -22.64
CA THR A 326 9.53 16.87 -22.99
C THR A 326 9.70 16.83 -24.50
N GLY A 327 8.82 17.54 -25.21
CA GLY A 327 8.92 17.67 -26.67
C GLY A 327 10.30 18.21 -27.07
N PRO A 328 10.68 18.04 -28.35
CA PRO A 328 11.94 18.58 -28.88
C PRO A 328 12.05 20.10 -28.72
#